data_AF-A0A537V120-F1
#
_entry.id   AF-A0A537V120-F1
#
_cell.length_a   1.000
_cell.length_b   1.000
_cell.length_c   1.000
_cell.angle_alpha   90.00
_cell.angle_beta   90.00
_cell.angle_gamma   90.00
#
_symmetry.space_group_name_H-M   'P 1'
#
loop_
_entity.id
_entity.type
_entity.pdbx_description
1 polymer ?
#
loop_
_entity_poly.entity_id
_entity_poly.type
_entity_poly.pdbx_seq_one_letter_code
_entity_poly.pdbx_strand_id
1 'polypeptide(L)' 'MPRDRPQFVINCLDGATERNQPSVVAPEYQELAAKRAKEKERVDNCQRQANEQKVLPRDRPQFVTNCLDK' A
#
# COMPACT_ATOMS: atom_id res chain seq x y z
N MET A 1 7.27 32.90 -23.20
CA MET A 1 6.45 32.95 -21.97
C MET A 1 6.78 31.75 -21.12
N PRO A 2 7.53 31.89 -20.01
CA PRO A 2 7.81 30.78 -19.12
C PRO A 2 6.52 30.40 -18.36
N ARG A 3 6.14 29.12 -18.43
CA ARG A 3 4.99 28.59 -17.69
C ARG A 3 5.43 28.43 -16.24
N ASP A 4 4.95 29.34 -15.39
CA ASP A 4 5.05 29.24 -13.94
C ASP A 4 4.34 27.95 -13.51
N ARG A 5 5.11 26.90 -13.21
CA ARG A 5 4.58 25.64 -12.68
C ARG A 5 4.60 25.79 -11.16
N PRO A 6 3.45 25.96 -10.48
CA PRO A 6 3.47 26.06 -9.03
C PRO A 6 4.02 24.76 -8.46
N GLN A 7 5.17 24.87 -7.79
CA GLN A 7 5.76 23.79 -7.00
C GLN A 7 4.88 23.61 -5.75
N PHE A 8 3.79 22.86 -5.85
CA PHE A 8 3.16 22.25 -4.69
C PHE A 8 4.08 21.14 -4.19
N VAL A 9 5.20 21.54 -3.59
CA VAL A 9 6.07 20.65 -2.82
C VAL A 9 5.37 20.43 -1.48
N ILE A 10 4.66 19.32 -1.38
CA ILE A 10 4.34 18.76 -0.07
C ILE A 10 5.69 18.33 0.50
N ASN A 11 6.30 19.21 1.28
CA ASN A 11 7.48 18.86 2.06
C ASN A 11 7.02 17.82 3.08
N CYS A 12 7.36 16.56 2.84
CA CYS A 12 7.42 15.59 3.92
C CYS A 12 8.49 16.10 4.89
N LEU A 13 8.08 16.65 6.02
CA LEU A 13 8.99 16.92 7.14
C LEU A 13 9.48 15.56 7.65
N ASP A 14 10.62 15.11 7.12
CA ASP A 14 11.38 13.98 7.64
C ASP A 14 11.83 14.30 9.07
N GLY A 15 11.04 13.85 10.06
CA GLY A 15 11.33 14.13 11.46
C GLY A 15 10.40 13.51 12.50
N ALA A 16 9.57 12.53 12.17
CA ALA A 16 8.82 11.76 13.16
C ALA A 16 9.17 10.28 13.02
N THR A 17 10.15 9.85 13.81
CA THR A 17 10.32 8.46 14.21
C THR A 17 9.10 8.06 15.05
N GLU A 18 7.95 7.83 14.42
CA GLU A 18 6.83 7.14 15.06
C GLU A 18 6.53 5.90 14.23
N ARG A 19 7.36 4.87 14.47
CA ARG A 19 6.88 3.50 14.38
C ARG A 19 5.60 3.43 15.21
N ASN A 20 4.50 3.06 14.58
CA ASN A 20 3.21 2.77 15.21
C ASN A 20 2.32 4.00 15.47
N GLN A 21 1.86 4.68 14.41
CA GLN A 21 0.52 5.27 14.49
C GLN A 21 -0.48 4.11 14.38
N PRO A 22 -1.20 3.74 15.47
CA PRO A 22 -2.36 2.88 15.30
C PRO A 22 -3.26 3.63 14.33
N SER A 23 -3.64 2.97 13.23
CA SER A 23 -4.46 3.57 12.18
C SER A 23 -5.58 4.36 12.85
N VAL A 24 -5.52 5.70 12.79
CA VAL A 24 -6.51 6.60 13.40
C VAL A 24 -7.73 6.54 12.50
N VAL A 25 -8.37 5.38 12.53
CA VAL A 25 -9.63 5.12 11.88
C VAL A 25 -10.64 5.72 12.84
N ALA A 26 -11.25 6.84 12.44
CA ALA A 26 -12.37 7.40 13.17
C ALA A 26 -13.36 6.26 13.48
N PRO A 27 -13.95 6.20 14.70
CA PRO A 27 -14.74 5.05 15.15
C PRO A 27 -15.81 4.62 14.13
N GLU A 28 -16.40 5.58 13.43
CA GLU A 28 -17.35 5.44 12.32
C GLU A 28 -16.85 4.58 11.14
N TYR A 29 -15.53 4.46 10.95
CA TYR A 29 -14.88 3.75 9.85
C TYR A 29 -14.17 2.47 10.30
N GLN A 30 -14.29 2.06 11.57
CA GLN A 30 -13.65 0.84 12.07
C GLN A 30 -14.06 -0.41 11.27
N GLU A 31 -15.33 -0.51 10.87
CA GLU A 31 -15.81 -1.61 10.02
C GLU A 31 -15.19 -1.58 8.61
N LEU A 32 -15.01 -0.38 8.04
CA LEU A 32 -14.36 -0.19 6.74
C LEU A 32 -12.86 -0.49 6.82
N ALA A 33 -12.21 -0.14 7.93
CA ALA A 33 -10.82 -0.47 8.17
C ALA A 33 -10.60 -1.97 8.38
N ALA A 34 -11.50 -2.64 9.10
CA ALA A 34 -11.48 -4.10 9.25
C ALA A 34 -11.61 -4.80 7.89
N LYS A 35 -12.51 -4.32 7.02
CA LYS A 35 -12.62 -4.84 5.64
C LYS A 35 -11.34 -4.61 4.84
N ARG A 36 -10.74 -3.43 4.91
CA ARG A 36 -9.45 -3.16 4.21
C ARG A 36 -8.29 -3.94 4.78
N ALA A 37 -8.28 -4.24 6.08
CA ALA A 37 -7.25 -5.04 6.72
C ALA A 37 -7.25 -6.49 6.18
N LYS A 38 -8.44 -7.07 6.01
CA LYS A 38 -8.59 -8.39 5.38
C LYS A 38 -8.09 -8.41 3.94
N GLU A 39 -8.41 -7.39 3.16
CA GLU A 39 -7.91 -7.29 1.78
C GLU A 39 -6.39 -7.08 1.73
N LYS A 40 -5.82 -6.31 2.66
CA LYS A 40 -4.36 -6.18 2.79
C LYS A 40 -3.69 -7.52 3.07
N GLU A 41 -4.24 -8.32 3.99
CA GLU A 41 -3.71 -9.64 4.29
C GLU A 41 -3.68 -10.54 3.05
N ARG A 42 -4.74 -10.53 2.23
CA ARG A 42 -4.78 -11.30 0.98
C ARG A 42 -3.69 -10.85 0.00
N VAL A 43 -3.50 -9.54 -0.16
CA VAL A 43 -2.46 -8.97 -1.02
C VAL A 43 -1.06 -9.32 -0.50
N ASP A 44 -0.80 -9.16 0.79
CA ASP A 44 0.47 -9.52 1.42
C ASP A 44 0.78 -11.01 1.29
N ASN A 45 -0.24 -11.86 1.42
CA ASN A 45 -0.10 -13.30 1.19
C ASN A 45 0.29 -13.61 -0.26
N CYS A 46 -0.40 -13.03 -1.24
CA CYS A 46 -0.06 -13.19 -2.65
C CYS A 46 1.34 -12.67 -3.00
N GLN A 47 1.77 -11.57 -2.37
CA GLN A 47 3.13 -11.06 -2.53
C GLN A 47 4.17 -12.00 -1.91
N ARG A 48 3.88 -12.60 -0.76
CA ARG A 48 4.73 -13.60 -0.12
C ARG A 48 4.91 -14.82 -1.02
N GLN A 49 3.81 -15.36 -1.56
CA GLN A 49 3.85 -16.47 -2.51
C GLN A 49 4.69 -16.14 -3.76
N ALA A 50 4.59 -14.91 -4.27
CA ALA A 50 5.40 -14.47 -5.41
C ALA A 50 6.90 -14.48 -5.09
N ASN A 51 7.27 -14.08 -3.87
CA ASN A 51 8.66 -14.10 -3.42
C ASN A 51 9.16 -15.54 -3.16
N GLU A 52 8.32 -16.41 -2.60
CA GLU A 52 8.64 -17.82 -2.38
C GLU A 52 8.89 -18.56 -3.70
N GLN A 53 8.10 -18.26 -4.73
CA GLN A 53 8.28 -18.78 -6.08
C GLN A 53 9.39 -18.08 -6.87
N LYS A 54 10.09 -17.10 -6.26
CA LYS A 54 11.14 -16.30 -6.88
C LYS A 54 10.71 -15.72 -8.22
N VAL A 55 9.45 -15.28 -8.31
CA VAL A 55 8.89 -14.66 -9.50
C VAL A 55 9.72 -13.41 -9.82
N LEU A 56 10.12 -13.28 -11.08
CA LEU A 56 10.87 -12.12 -11.56
C LEU A 56 10.10 -10.83 -11.24
N PRO A 57 10.79 -9.74 -10.89
CA PRO A 57 10.13 -8.46 -10.57
C PRO A 57 9.17 -7.98 -11.68
N ARG A 58 9.48 -8.33 -12.94
CA ARG A 58 8.65 -8.04 -14.11
C ARG A 58 7.32 -8.80 -14.12
N ASP A 59 7.32 -10.07 -13.71
CA ASP A 59 6.14 -10.95 -13.72
C ASP A 59 5.37 -10.91 -12.39
N ARG A 60 5.98 -10.33 -11.35
CA ARG A 60 5.39 -10.18 -10.02
C ARG A 60 4.00 -9.51 -10.00
N PRO A 61 3.73 -8.40 -10.70
CA PRO A 61 2.39 -7.81 -10.71
C PRO A 61 1.35 -8.76 -11.31
N GLN A 62 1.68 -9.45 -12.40
CA GLN A 62 0.78 -10.39 -13.05
C GLN A 62 0.49 -11.61 -12.16
N PHE A 63 1.51 -12.11 -11.45
CA PHE A 63 1.34 -13.17 -10.46
C PHE A 63 0.40 -12.75 -9.31
N VAL A 64 0.61 -11.55 -8.76
CA VAL A 64 -0.22 -11.05 -7.66
C VAL A 64 -1.67 -10.83 -8.11
N THR A 65 -1.90 -10.28 -9.31
CA THR A 65 -3.26 -10.14 -9.87
C THR A 65 -3.94 -11.50 -10.02
N ASN A 66 -3.26 -12.49 -10.59
CA ASN A 66 -3.82 -13.84 -10.75
C ASN A 66 -4.05 -14.56 -9.41
N CYS A 67 -3.28 -14.23 -8.38
CA CYS A 67 -3.46 -14.77 -7.04
C CYS A 67 -4.68 -14.16 -6.33
N LEU A 68 -4.96 -12.87 -6.56
CA LEU A 68 -6.11 -12.17 -5.98
C LEU A 68 -7.44 -12.51 -6.66
N ASP A 69 -7.40 -12.94 -7.91
CA ASP A 69 -8.56 -13.40 -8.70
C ASP A 69 -9.08 -14.79 -8.27
N LYS A 70 -8.26 -15.55 -7.51
CA LYS A 70 -8.62 -16.85 -6.93
C LYS A 70 -9.25 -16.71 -5.54
#